data_AF-A0A2T2U923-F1
#
_entry.id   AF-A0A2T2U923-F1
#
_cell.length_a   1.000
_cell.length_b   1.000
_cell.length_c   1.000
_cell.angle_alpha   90.00
_cell.angle_beta   90.00
_cell.angle_gamma   90.00
#
_symmetry.space_group_name_H-M   'P 1'
#
loop_
_entity.id
_entity.type
_entity.pdbx_description
1 polymer ?
#
loop_
_entity_poly.entity_id
_entity_poly.type
_entity_poly.pdbx_seq_one_letter_code
_entity_poly.pdbx_strand_id
1 'polypeptide(L)'
;MASSQDVPAGAEKTTLPDLFGDGEEVVIPLDPAQSAVQNAERYYDKARSARRAQEEAEQRLERARERADEAERLLGELRAIDRLDALKKFRKREEDALAAFAGQKDEGVERVPFRRIRLASGYEVWVGRNAQQNHDLTFHHAQKYDLWMHARDVPGAHAVLRLKNRDDEPPRRVVHEAAAVAAHFSKARGHGTAPVMVARRKHVTSPSGAPPGAVRVEYEDDVMVEPGLPG
;
A
#
# COMPACT_ATOMS: atom_id res chain seq x y z
N MET A 1 -22.12 32.48 36.80
CA MET A 1 -21.42 32.45 38.10
C MET A 1 -22.40 32.78 39.22
N ALA A 2 -23.33 31.87 39.53
CA ALA A 2 -24.42 32.15 40.48
C ALA A 2 -24.19 31.62 41.90
N SER A 3 -23.18 30.78 42.16
CA SER A 3 -22.99 30.10 43.45
C SER A 3 -21.52 29.94 43.87
N SER A 4 -20.64 30.85 43.46
CA SER A 4 -19.19 30.72 43.71
C SER A 4 -18.81 30.76 45.20
N GLN A 5 -19.70 31.23 46.08
CA GLN A 5 -19.47 31.33 47.52
C GLN A 5 -19.82 30.03 48.27
N ASP A 6 -20.50 29.09 47.61
CA ASP A 6 -21.04 27.87 48.24
C ASP A 6 -20.15 26.63 48.03
N VAL A 7 -18.99 26.78 47.37
CA VAL A 7 -18.05 25.69 47.09
C VAL A 7 -16.87 25.78 48.07
N PRO A 8 -16.71 24.82 49.01
CA PRO A 8 -15.58 24.80 49.95
C PRO A 8 -14.25 24.68 49.21
N ALA A 9 -13.20 25.33 49.73
CA ALA A 9 -11.85 25.16 49.22
C ALA A 9 -11.40 23.70 49.37
N GLY A 10 -10.82 23.13 48.31
CA GLY A 10 -10.38 21.72 48.30
C GLY A 10 -11.50 20.69 48.07
N ALA A 11 -12.71 21.10 47.70
CA ALA A 11 -13.79 20.16 47.38
C ALA A 11 -13.49 19.36 46.10
N GLU A 12 -13.73 18.05 46.14
CA GLU A 12 -13.59 17.13 44.98
C GLU A 12 -14.84 17.13 44.07
N LYS A 13 -15.96 17.63 44.57
CA LYS A 13 -17.23 17.74 43.84
C LYS A 13 -18.13 18.79 44.48
N THR A 14 -19.05 19.34 43.72
CA THR A 14 -20.17 20.15 44.22
C THR A 14 -21.48 19.66 43.63
N THR A 15 -22.58 19.85 44.36
CA THR A 15 -23.94 19.57 43.87
C THR A 15 -24.62 20.90 43.67
N LEU A 16 -25.09 21.16 42.45
CA LEU A 16 -25.77 22.41 42.09
C LEU A 16 -27.06 22.08 41.33
N PRO A 17 -28.14 22.85 41.50
CA PRO A 17 -29.35 22.67 40.70
C PRO A 17 -29.06 22.97 39.23
N ASP A 18 -29.62 22.15 38.33
CA ASP A 18 -29.56 22.38 36.89
C ASP A 18 -30.39 23.61 36.54
N LEU A 19 -29.70 24.68 36.13
CA LEU A 19 -30.31 25.94 35.73
C LEU A 19 -30.93 25.90 34.32
N PHE A 20 -30.68 24.83 33.54
CA PHE A 20 -31.14 24.68 32.16
C PHE A 20 -32.13 23.52 31.97
N GLY A 21 -32.37 22.72 33.01
CA GLY A 21 -33.35 21.62 33.04
C GLY A 21 -34.48 21.88 34.05
N ASP A 22 -35.02 20.81 34.63
CA ASP A 22 -36.15 20.86 35.58
C ASP A 22 -35.73 21.23 37.03
N GLY A 23 -34.50 21.73 37.22
CA GLY A 23 -33.97 22.07 38.55
C GLY A 23 -33.40 20.89 39.33
N GLU A 24 -33.21 19.73 38.69
CA GLU A 24 -32.59 18.56 39.32
C GLU A 24 -31.15 18.85 39.77
N GLU A 25 -30.73 18.20 40.86
CA GLU A 25 -29.38 18.36 41.38
C GLU A 25 -28.34 17.63 40.52
N VAL A 26 -27.36 18.39 40.02
CA VAL A 26 -26.25 17.87 39.22
C VAL A 26 -24.97 17.87 40.04
N VAL A 27 -24.33 16.71 40.10
CA VAL A 27 -23.01 16.55 40.74
C VAL A 27 -21.92 16.91 39.74
N ILE A 28 -21.19 17.99 40.01
CA ILE A 28 -20.09 18.48 39.20
C ILE A 28 -18.77 18.13 39.89
N PRO A 29 -17.91 17.29 39.31
CA PRO A 29 -16.59 17.02 39.85
C PRO A 29 -15.72 18.28 39.79
N LEU A 30 -14.87 18.48 40.78
CA LEU A 30 -13.96 19.61 40.89
C LEU A 30 -12.54 19.10 41.05
N ASP A 31 -11.57 19.89 40.62
CA ASP A 31 -10.18 19.68 41.02
C ASP A 31 -9.94 20.39 42.35
N PRO A 32 -9.60 19.65 43.43
CA PRO A 32 -9.32 20.22 44.75
C PRO A 32 -8.18 21.22 44.77
N ALA A 33 -7.24 21.13 43.81
CA ALA A 33 -6.10 22.04 43.71
C ALA A 33 -6.47 23.41 43.09
N GLN A 34 -7.69 23.56 42.58
CA GLN A 34 -8.17 24.75 41.88
C GLN A 34 -9.27 25.47 42.68
N SER A 35 -9.34 26.80 42.57
CA SER A 35 -10.44 27.57 43.14
C SER A 35 -11.77 27.28 42.44
N ALA A 36 -12.89 27.66 43.05
CA ALA A 36 -14.22 27.52 42.43
C ALA A 36 -14.33 28.25 41.08
N VAL A 37 -13.73 29.45 40.99
CA VAL A 37 -13.68 30.24 39.74
C VAL A 37 -12.81 29.54 38.69
N GLN A 38 -11.64 29.02 39.08
CA GLN A 38 -10.74 28.30 38.16
C GLN A 38 -11.38 26.99 37.64
N ASN A 39 -12.07 26.24 38.50
CA ASN A 39 -12.84 25.08 38.08
C ASN A 39 -13.95 25.48 37.10
N ALA A 40 -14.69 26.56 37.37
CA ALA A 40 -15.72 27.06 36.47
C ALA A 40 -15.16 27.49 35.10
N GLU A 41 -14.05 28.25 35.09
CA GLU A 41 -13.34 28.64 33.87
C GLU A 41 -12.90 27.42 33.06
N ARG A 42 -12.35 26.39 33.71
CA ARG A 42 -12.01 25.10 33.06
C ARG A 42 -13.22 24.45 32.38
N TYR A 43 -14.38 24.44 33.03
CA TYR A 43 -15.60 23.90 32.44
C TYR A 43 -16.10 24.74 31.26
N TYR A 44 -16.01 26.07 31.34
CA TYR A 44 -16.32 26.94 30.22
C TYR A 44 -15.37 26.71 29.03
N ASP A 45 -14.07 26.55 29.29
CA ASP A 45 -13.06 26.24 28.26
C ASP A 45 -13.30 24.89 27.62
N LYS A 46 -13.62 23.87 28.43
CA LYS A 46 -14.01 22.55 27.93
C LYS A 46 -15.24 22.63 27.03
N ALA A 47 -16.26 23.38 27.43
CA ALA A 47 -17.48 23.57 26.63
C ALA A 47 -17.19 24.32 25.32
N ARG A 48 -16.39 25.39 25.35
CA ARG A 48 -15.96 26.13 24.15
C ARG A 48 -15.18 25.24 23.18
N SER A 49 -14.25 24.44 23.71
CA SER A 49 -13.43 23.52 22.91
C SER A 49 -14.29 22.41 22.30
N ALA A 50 -15.23 21.85 23.07
CA ALA A 50 -16.16 20.84 22.59
C ALA A 50 -17.05 21.36 21.45
N ARG A 51 -17.56 22.60 21.56
CA ARG A 51 -18.35 23.23 20.50
C ARG A 51 -17.54 23.42 19.21
N ARG A 52 -16.31 23.93 19.31
CA ARG A 52 -15.41 24.06 18.15
C ARG A 52 -15.12 22.70 17.50
N ALA A 53 -14.82 21.69 18.33
CA ALA A 53 -14.57 20.33 17.83
C ALA A 53 -15.81 19.73 17.14
N GLN A 54 -17.01 20.01 17.65
CA GLN A 54 -18.26 19.61 17.00
C GLN A 54 -18.42 20.29 15.63
N GLU A 55 -18.27 21.61 15.55
CA GLU A 55 -18.36 22.35 14.29
C GLU A 55 -17.35 21.84 13.25
N GLU A 56 -16.10 21.60 13.65
CA GLU A 56 -15.07 21.01 12.79
C GLU A 56 -15.42 19.58 12.33
N ALA A 57 -16.00 18.77 13.22
CA ALA A 57 -16.42 17.41 12.91
C ALA A 57 -17.60 17.40 11.92
N GLU A 58 -18.56 18.31 12.08
CA GLU A 58 -19.71 18.47 11.17
C GLU A 58 -19.24 18.87 9.77
N GLN A 59 -18.35 19.86 9.66
CA GLN A 59 -17.76 20.24 8.35
C GLN A 59 -16.96 19.11 7.71
N ARG A 60 -16.26 18.29 8.51
CA ARG A 60 -15.57 17.11 8.01
C ARG A 60 -16.54 16.05 7.50
N LEU A 61 -17.66 15.85 8.18
CA LEU A 61 -18.70 14.90 7.80
C LEU A 61 -19.33 15.32 6.46
N GLU A 62 -19.64 16.60 6.30
CA GLU A 62 -20.17 17.15 5.05
C GLU A 62 -19.21 16.91 3.88
N ARG A 63 -17.94 17.30 4.01
CA ARG A 63 -16.91 17.03 2.99
C ARG A 63 -16.74 15.54 2.68
N ALA A 64 -16.90 14.68 3.68
CA ALA A 64 -16.81 13.23 3.48
C ALA A 64 -17.99 12.67 2.69
N ARG A 65 -19.21 13.19 2.92
CA ARG A 65 -20.42 12.84 2.15
C ARG A 65 -20.29 13.27 0.70
N GLU A 66 -19.91 14.51 0.44
CA GLU A 66 -19.68 15.00 -0.92
C GLU A 66 -18.66 14.14 -1.69
N ARG A 67 -17.58 13.73 -1.02
CA ARG A 67 -16.59 12.82 -1.60
C ARG A 67 -17.17 11.42 -1.86
N ALA A 68 -18.05 10.92 -1.02
CA ALA A 68 -18.68 9.61 -1.21
C ALA A 68 -19.62 9.64 -2.42
N ASP A 69 -20.46 10.67 -2.52
CA ASP A 69 -21.40 10.85 -3.63
C ASP A 69 -20.66 10.95 -4.98
N GLU A 70 -19.56 11.71 -5.02
CA GLU A 70 -18.72 11.83 -6.21
C GLU A 70 -18.05 10.50 -6.58
N ALA A 71 -17.59 9.71 -5.59
CA ALA A 71 -17.03 8.38 -5.83
C ALA A 71 -18.08 7.42 -6.39
N GLU A 72 -19.30 7.44 -5.87
CA GLU A 72 -20.41 6.62 -6.35
C GLU A 72 -20.78 6.95 -7.79
N ARG A 73 -20.84 8.25 -8.13
CA ARG A 73 -21.06 8.72 -9.50
C ARG A 73 -19.99 8.18 -10.45
N LEU A 74 -18.71 8.38 -10.13
CA LEU A 74 -17.59 7.93 -10.96
C LEU A 74 -17.59 6.41 -11.13
N LEU A 75 -17.88 5.66 -10.06
CA LEU A 75 -17.95 4.21 -10.09
C LEU A 75 -19.12 3.70 -10.96
N GLY A 76 -20.28 4.36 -10.87
CA GLY A 76 -21.45 4.06 -11.70
C GLY A 76 -21.14 4.23 -13.18
N GLU A 77 -20.52 5.35 -13.55
CA GLU A 77 -20.10 5.59 -14.94
C GLU A 77 -19.06 4.57 -15.42
N LEU A 78 -18.06 4.28 -14.58
CA LEU A 78 -17.02 3.30 -14.92
C LEU A 78 -17.60 1.90 -15.17
N ARG A 79 -18.59 1.48 -14.38
CA ARG A 79 -19.28 0.18 -14.54
C ARG A 79 -20.07 0.08 -15.84
N ALA A 80 -20.53 1.20 -16.39
CA ALA A 80 -21.26 1.23 -17.65
C ALA A 80 -20.34 1.18 -18.89
N ILE A 81 -19.01 1.26 -18.72
CA ILE A 81 -18.06 1.27 -19.83
C ILE A 81 -17.67 -0.17 -20.23
N ASP A 82 -17.95 -0.51 -21.48
CA ASP A 82 -17.69 -1.84 -22.06
C ASP A 82 -16.55 -1.87 -23.10
N ARG A 83 -15.99 -0.70 -23.45
CA ARG A 83 -14.99 -0.55 -24.51
C ARG A 83 -13.75 0.21 -24.04
N LEU A 84 -12.59 -0.27 -24.46
CA LEU A 84 -11.28 0.29 -24.07
C LEU A 84 -11.11 1.77 -24.47
N ASP A 85 -11.62 2.19 -25.61
CA ASP A 85 -11.52 3.59 -26.05
C ASP A 85 -12.44 4.51 -25.25
N ALA A 86 -13.61 4.03 -24.84
CA ALA A 86 -14.50 4.76 -23.94
C ALA A 86 -13.87 4.89 -22.54
N LEU A 87 -13.19 3.85 -22.05
CA LEU A 87 -12.43 3.90 -20.80
C LEU A 87 -11.30 4.93 -20.83
N LYS A 88 -10.53 4.99 -21.93
CA LYS A 88 -9.46 6.00 -22.09
C LYS A 88 -10.02 7.42 -22.10
N LYS A 89 -11.15 7.64 -22.76
CA LYS A 89 -11.84 8.95 -22.79
C LYS A 89 -12.37 9.34 -21.41
N PHE A 90 -13.02 8.42 -20.71
CA PHE A 90 -13.49 8.61 -19.33
C PHE A 90 -12.33 9.00 -18.40
N ARG A 91 -11.24 8.22 -18.42
CA ARG A 91 -10.05 8.50 -17.58
C ARG A 91 -9.47 9.88 -17.82
N LYS A 92 -9.45 10.35 -19.08
CA LYS A 92 -8.95 11.68 -19.43
C LYS A 92 -9.93 12.79 -18.99
N ARG A 93 -11.24 12.53 -19.06
CA ARG A 93 -12.28 13.51 -18.71
C ARG A 93 -12.38 13.72 -17.20
N GLU A 94 -12.29 12.64 -16.42
CA GLU A 94 -12.41 12.67 -14.96
C GLU A 94 -11.05 12.70 -14.25
N GLU A 95 -9.97 13.13 -14.93
CA GLU A 95 -8.60 13.04 -14.41
C GLU A 95 -8.44 13.74 -13.04
N ASP A 96 -8.95 14.97 -12.92
CA ASP A 96 -8.87 15.75 -11.69
C ASP A 96 -9.73 15.16 -10.55
N ALA A 97 -10.94 14.69 -10.88
CA ALA A 97 -11.83 14.05 -9.91
C ALA A 97 -11.21 12.74 -9.40
N LEU A 98 -10.64 11.92 -10.29
CA LEU A 98 -9.92 10.70 -9.94
C LEU A 98 -8.64 10.99 -9.14
N ALA A 99 -7.96 12.11 -9.38
CA ALA A 99 -6.79 12.52 -8.60
C ALA A 99 -7.12 12.77 -7.12
N ALA A 100 -8.31 13.29 -6.81
CA ALA A 100 -8.77 13.48 -5.44
C ALA A 100 -8.96 12.15 -4.66
N PHE A 101 -9.18 11.05 -5.39
CA PHE A 101 -9.24 9.68 -4.84
C PHE A 101 -7.91 8.93 -4.94
N ALA A 102 -7.00 9.36 -5.81
CA ALA A 102 -5.65 8.79 -5.93
C ALA A 102 -4.73 9.15 -4.74
N GLY A 103 -5.18 10.05 -3.86
CA GLY A 103 -4.43 10.67 -2.76
C GLY A 103 -4.31 9.86 -1.47
N GLN A 104 -4.94 8.70 -1.34
CA GLN A 104 -4.39 7.66 -0.48
C GLN A 104 -3.57 6.76 -1.39
N LYS A 105 -2.25 6.91 -1.34
CA LYS A 105 -1.41 5.76 -1.65
C LYS A 105 -1.97 4.63 -0.79
N ASP A 106 -2.58 3.65 -1.44
CA ASP A 106 -2.85 2.36 -0.84
C ASP A 106 -1.52 1.88 -0.24
N GLU A 107 -1.29 2.16 1.04
CA GLU A 107 -0.22 1.52 1.81
C GLU A 107 -0.57 0.04 2.06
N GLY A 108 -1.78 -0.40 1.67
CA GLY A 108 -2.27 -1.78 1.82
C GLY A 108 -2.43 -2.57 0.51
N VAL A 109 -2.49 -1.93 -0.66
CA VAL A 109 -2.29 -2.64 -1.93
C VAL A 109 -0.84 -2.46 -2.28
N GLU A 110 -0.01 -3.40 -1.81
CA GLU A 110 1.33 -3.62 -2.31
C GLU A 110 1.21 -3.79 -3.84
N ARG A 111 1.28 -2.67 -4.59
CA ARG A 111 1.51 -2.69 -6.04
C ARG A 111 2.93 -3.20 -6.14
N VAL A 112 3.08 -4.52 -6.06
CA VAL A 112 4.35 -5.20 -6.21
C VAL A 112 4.93 -4.61 -7.51
N PRO A 113 6.04 -3.87 -7.46
CA PRO A 113 6.45 -3.03 -8.60
C PRO A 113 6.77 -3.85 -9.85
N PHE A 114 6.89 -5.16 -9.68
CA PHE A 114 7.21 -6.17 -10.67
C PHE A 114 5.97 -6.66 -11.44
N ARG A 115 6.18 -7.38 -12.54
CA ARG A 115 5.12 -8.20 -13.15
C ARG A 115 5.04 -9.51 -12.36
N ARG A 116 3.83 -9.98 -12.07
CA ARG A 116 3.59 -11.28 -11.43
C ARG A 116 2.91 -12.19 -12.43
N ILE A 117 3.54 -13.32 -12.72
CA ILE A 117 3.05 -14.31 -13.68
C ILE A 117 2.84 -15.60 -12.91
N ARG A 118 1.59 -16.05 -12.83
CA ARG A 118 1.24 -17.33 -12.21
C ARG A 118 1.40 -18.43 -13.23
N LEU A 119 2.12 -19.47 -12.85
CA LEU A 119 2.25 -20.70 -13.63
C LEU A 119 1.07 -21.62 -13.30
N ALA A 120 0.71 -22.51 -14.23
CA ALA A 120 -0.38 -23.48 -14.02
C ALA A 120 -0.12 -24.40 -12.81
N SER A 121 1.14 -24.62 -12.47
CA SER A 121 1.60 -25.37 -11.30
C SER A 121 1.37 -24.67 -9.96
N GLY A 122 0.90 -23.41 -9.97
CA GLY A 122 0.67 -22.59 -8.77
C GLY A 122 1.89 -21.81 -8.28
N TYR A 123 3.06 -22.00 -8.90
CA TYR A 123 4.23 -21.15 -8.68
C TYR A 123 4.05 -19.77 -9.31
N GLU A 124 4.82 -18.80 -8.84
CA GLU A 124 4.76 -17.44 -9.34
C GLU A 124 6.14 -16.92 -9.75
N VAL A 125 6.20 -16.31 -10.93
CA VAL A 125 7.40 -15.70 -11.49
C VAL A 125 7.25 -14.18 -11.42
N TRP A 126 8.19 -13.53 -10.74
CA TRP A 126 8.24 -12.08 -10.61
C TRP A 126 9.24 -11.54 -11.62
N VAL A 127 8.88 -10.50 -12.36
CA VAL A 127 9.72 -9.96 -13.44
C VAL A 127 9.86 -8.44 -13.30
N GLY A 128 11.10 -7.95 -13.23
CA GLY A 128 11.38 -6.52 -13.22
C GLY A 128 11.05 -5.86 -14.56
N ARG A 129 10.57 -4.61 -14.54
CA ARG A 129 10.20 -3.86 -15.76
C ARG A 129 11.29 -2.93 -16.27
N ASN A 130 12.28 -2.61 -15.42
CA ASN A 130 13.40 -1.73 -15.72
C ASN A 130 14.58 -2.07 -14.80
N ALA A 131 15.73 -1.42 -15.01
CA ALA A 131 16.97 -1.67 -14.27
C ALA A 131 16.84 -1.47 -12.75
N GLN A 132 16.11 -0.44 -12.32
CA GLN A 132 15.86 -0.19 -10.90
C GLN A 132 15.03 -1.32 -10.28
N GLN A 133 13.95 -1.71 -10.94
CA GLN A 133 13.11 -2.82 -10.48
C GLN A 133 13.82 -4.16 -10.54
N ASN A 134 14.72 -4.39 -11.50
CA ASN A 134 15.55 -5.59 -11.53
C ASN A 134 16.43 -5.67 -10.27
N HIS A 135 17.03 -4.54 -9.89
CA HIS A 135 17.82 -4.44 -8.67
C HIS A 135 16.95 -4.69 -7.43
N ASP A 136 15.81 -4.01 -7.32
CA ASP A 136 14.92 -4.15 -6.17
C ASP A 136 14.34 -5.56 -6.05
N LEU A 137 13.91 -6.15 -7.17
CA LEU A 137 13.42 -7.52 -7.22
C LEU A 137 14.47 -8.49 -6.70
N THR A 138 15.68 -8.44 -7.26
CA THR A 138 16.75 -9.39 -6.92
C THR A 138 17.26 -9.17 -5.51
N PHE A 139 17.45 -7.93 -5.07
CA PHE A 139 18.19 -7.65 -3.85
C PHE A 139 17.32 -7.34 -2.63
N HIS A 140 16.12 -6.77 -2.81
CA HIS A 140 15.24 -6.34 -1.73
C HIS A 140 14.02 -7.25 -1.52
N HIS A 141 13.48 -7.87 -2.58
CA HIS A 141 12.23 -8.65 -2.48
C HIS A 141 12.40 -10.18 -2.60
N ALA A 142 13.36 -10.64 -3.38
CA ALA A 142 13.64 -12.07 -3.53
C ALA A 142 14.29 -12.65 -2.28
N GLN A 143 13.84 -13.84 -1.89
CA GLN A 143 14.44 -14.60 -0.80
C GLN A 143 15.73 -15.24 -1.26
N LYS A 144 16.65 -15.49 -0.31
CA LYS A 144 17.96 -16.12 -0.60
C LYS A 144 17.85 -17.47 -1.32
N TYR A 145 16.76 -18.19 -1.10
CA TYR A 145 16.52 -19.52 -1.67
C TYR A 145 15.74 -19.48 -2.99
N ASP A 146 15.13 -18.35 -3.38
CA ASP A 146 14.40 -18.23 -4.65
C ASP A 146 15.35 -18.44 -5.85
N LEU A 147 14.79 -18.90 -6.98
CA LEU A 147 15.55 -19.02 -8.22
C LEU A 147 15.48 -17.71 -9.02
N TRP A 148 16.63 -17.11 -9.26
CA TRP A 148 16.84 -15.96 -10.12
C TRP A 148 17.20 -16.42 -11.53
N MET A 149 16.69 -15.71 -12.53
CA MET A 149 16.87 -16.04 -13.94
C MET A 149 17.11 -14.79 -14.79
N HIS A 150 17.95 -14.93 -15.81
CA HIS A 150 18.21 -13.88 -16.80
C HIS A 150 18.67 -14.49 -18.13
N ALA A 151 18.21 -13.92 -19.25
CA ALA A 151 18.65 -14.37 -20.57
C ALA A 151 20.15 -14.12 -20.76
N ARG A 152 20.89 -15.12 -21.22
CA ARG A 152 22.35 -15.03 -21.33
C ARG A 152 22.76 -14.08 -22.47
N ASP A 153 23.81 -13.29 -22.24
CA ASP A 153 24.47 -12.39 -23.21
C ASP A 153 23.58 -11.34 -23.89
N VAL A 154 22.37 -11.10 -23.38
CA VAL A 154 21.46 -10.10 -23.94
C VAL A 154 20.82 -9.27 -22.83
N PRO A 155 20.51 -7.97 -23.09
CA PRO A 155 19.74 -7.19 -22.14
C PRO A 155 18.36 -7.79 -21.89
N GLY A 156 17.98 -7.91 -20.62
CA GLY A 156 16.67 -8.43 -20.24
C GLY A 156 16.24 -8.07 -18.83
N ALA A 157 15.03 -8.50 -18.50
CA ALA A 157 14.51 -8.41 -17.15
C ALA A 157 15.17 -9.47 -16.25
N HIS A 158 15.34 -9.13 -14.97
CA HIS A 158 15.52 -10.16 -13.96
C HIS A 158 14.17 -10.82 -13.72
N ALA A 159 14.15 -12.15 -13.74
CA ALA A 159 13.01 -12.95 -13.34
C ALA A 159 13.36 -13.73 -12.07
N VAL A 160 12.39 -13.87 -11.16
CA VAL A 160 12.55 -14.63 -9.92
C VAL A 160 11.37 -15.58 -9.77
N LEU A 161 11.63 -16.88 -9.78
CA LEU A 161 10.65 -17.90 -9.41
C LEU A 161 10.58 -17.95 -7.89
N ARG A 162 9.41 -17.60 -7.34
CA ARG A 162 9.17 -17.60 -5.89
C ARG A 162 8.93 -19.02 -5.40
N LEU A 163 9.74 -19.43 -4.43
CA LEU A 163 9.60 -20.70 -3.74
C LEU A 163 8.91 -20.50 -2.40
N LYS A 164 8.21 -21.54 -1.93
CA LYS A 164 7.48 -21.48 -0.65
C LYS A 164 8.43 -21.39 0.54
N ASN A 165 9.54 -22.11 0.49
CA ASN A 165 10.58 -22.16 1.51
C ASN A 165 11.90 -22.68 0.91
N ARG A 166 12.93 -22.82 1.75
CA ARG A 166 14.28 -23.24 1.32
C ARG A 166 14.38 -24.71 0.84
N ASP A 167 13.40 -25.53 1.20
CA ASP A 167 13.33 -26.97 0.93
C ASP A 167 12.38 -27.29 -0.24
N ASP A 168 11.71 -26.28 -0.79
CA ASP A 168 10.87 -26.38 -1.99
C ASP A 168 11.76 -26.50 -3.23
N GLU A 169 11.69 -27.65 -3.91
CA GLU A 169 12.44 -27.92 -5.12
C GLU A 169 11.45 -28.00 -6.31
N PRO A 170 11.37 -26.94 -7.15
CA PRO A 170 10.39 -26.90 -8.22
C PRO A 170 10.68 -27.98 -9.27
N PRO A 171 9.65 -28.66 -9.81
CA PRO A 171 9.84 -29.60 -10.91
C PRO A 171 10.55 -28.93 -12.10
N ARG A 172 11.40 -29.68 -12.83
CA ARG A 172 12.13 -29.16 -14.00
C ARG A 172 11.25 -28.37 -14.97
N ARG A 173 10.03 -28.85 -15.23
CA ARG A 173 9.07 -28.16 -16.09
C ARG A 173 8.74 -26.74 -15.61
N VAL A 174 8.59 -26.54 -14.30
CA VAL A 174 8.31 -25.22 -13.69
C VAL A 174 9.51 -24.28 -13.89
N VAL A 175 10.72 -24.80 -13.72
CA VAL A 175 11.96 -24.04 -13.98
C VAL A 175 12.04 -23.62 -15.46
N HIS A 176 11.72 -24.53 -16.38
CA HIS A 176 11.66 -24.23 -17.82
C HIS A 176 10.59 -23.17 -18.16
N GLU A 177 9.40 -23.26 -17.59
CA GLU A 177 8.34 -22.26 -17.79
C GLU A 177 8.76 -20.87 -17.27
N ALA A 178 9.41 -20.82 -16.10
CA ALA A 178 9.95 -19.58 -15.54
C ALA A 178 11.10 -19.00 -16.37
N ALA A 179 11.98 -19.86 -16.90
CA ALA A 179 13.06 -19.46 -17.80
C ALA A 179 12.50 -18.92 -19.13
N ALA A 180 11.46 -19.55 -19.69
CA ALA A 180 10.77 -19.06 -20.89
C ALA A 180 10.21 -17.65 -20.69
N VAL A 181 9.67 -17.36 -19.50
CA VAL A 181 9.22 -16.02 -19.11
C VAL A 181 10.40 -15.03 -19.06
N ALA A 182 11.54 -15.41 -18.47
CA ALA A 182 12.74 -14.57 -18.45
C ALA A 182 13.22 -14.23 -19.87
N ALA A 183 13.27 -15.23 -20.75
CA ALA A 183 13.61 -15.06 -22.16
C ALA A 183 12.61 -14.15 -22.89
N HIS A 184 11.31 -14.28 -22.61
CA HIS A 184 10.26 -13.45 -23.20
C HIS A 184 10.42 -11.95 -22.87
N PHE A 185 10.88 -11.63 -21.66
CA PHE A 185 11.14 -10.24 -21.24
C PHE A 185 12.60 -9.80 -21.47
N SER A 186 13.26 -10.41 -22.46
CA SER A 186 14.60 -10.04 -22.88
C SER A 186 14.65 -9.67 -24.37
N LYS A 187 15.83 -9.25 -24.84
CA LYS A 187 16.09 -9.07 -26.28
C LYS A 187 16.05 -10.39 -27.06
N ALA A 188 16.08 -11.54 -26.41
CA ALA A 188 15.94 -12.85 -27.06
C ALA A 188 14.48 -13.26 -27.35
N ARG A 189 13.47 -12.41 -27.07
CA ARG A 189 12.04 -12.73 -27.22
C ARG A 189 11.64 -13.31 -28.59
N GLY A 190 12.32 -12.91 -29.66
CA GLY A 190 12.04 -13.39 -31.03
C GLY A 190 12.88 -14.59 -31.48
N HIS A 191 13.74 -15.13 -30.62
CA HIS A 191 14.58 -16.27 -30.95
C HIS A 191 13.77 -17.57 -30.86
N GLY A 192 14.10 -18.57 -31.69
CA GLY A 192 13.48 -19.90 -31.58
C GLY A 192 13.79 -20.56 -30.25
N THR A 193 15.05 -20.49 -29.80
CA THR A 193 15.47 -20.94 -28.47
C THR A 193 16.50 -19.96 -27.92
N ALA A 194 16.45 -19.71 -26.61
CA ALA A 194 17.35 -18.82 -25.91
C ALA A 194 17.98 -19.51 -24.68
N PRO A 195 19.29 -19.33 -24.43
CA PRO A 195 19.92 -19.72 -23.18
C PRO A 195 19.49 -18.78 -22.05
N VAL A 196 19.11 -19.36 -20.91
CA VAL A 196 18.74 -18.63 -19.69
C VAL A 196 19.56 -19.14 -18.54
N MET A 197 20.27 -18.22 -17.88
CA MET A 197 20.99 -18.48 -16.64
C MET A 197 19.98 -18.68 -15.52
N VAL A 198 20.19 -19.69 -14.70
CA VAL A 198 19.39 -19.98 -13.50
C VAL A 198 20.33 -20.10 -12.31
N ALA A 199 20.07 -19.33 -11.26
CA ALA A 199 20.88 -19.36 -10.05
C ALA A 199 19.99 -19.19 -8.81
N ARG A 200 20.38 -19.74 -7.67
CA ARG A 200 19.74 -19.34 -6.41
C ARG A 200 20.12 -17.88 -6.13
N ARG A 201 19.17 -17.05 -5.69
CA ARG A 201 19.41 -15.61 -5.44
C ARG A 201 20.58 -15.35 -4.50
N LYS A 202 20.88 -16.25 -3.55
CA LYS A 202 22.07 -16.14 -2.66
C LYS A 202 23.41 -16.12 -3.41
N HIS A 203 23.47 -16.63 -4.64
CA HIS A 203 24.66 -16.65 -5.50
C HIS A 203 24.72 -15.48 -6.49
N VAL A 204 23.75 -14.57 -6.41
CA VAL A 204 23.68 -13.36 -7.22
C VAL A 204 24.08 -12.17 -6.34
N THR A 205 25.10 -11.44 -6.75
CA THR A 205 25.63 -10.27 -6.03
C THR A 205 25.64 -9.04 -6.92
N SER A 206 25.54 -7.85 -6.33
CA SER A 206 25.74 -6.58 -7.03
C SER A 206 27.17 -6.11 -6.78
N PRO A 207 28.01 -5.93 -7.80
CA PRO A 207 29.34 -5.34 -7.62
C PRO A 207 29.24 -3.94 -7.00
N SER A 208 30.19 -3.59 -6.13
CA SER A 208 30.21 -2.27 -5.47
C SER A 208 30.33 -1.15 -6.50
N GLY A 209 29.44 -0.15 -6.42
CA GLY A 209 29.42 1.00 -7.33
C GLY A 209 28.85 0.72 -8.72
N ALA A 210 28.33 -0.48 -9.00
CA ALA A 210 27.71 -0.80 -10.28
C ALA A 210 26.32 -0.15 -10.42
N PRO A 211 25.89 0.19 -11.65
CA PRO A 211 24.55 0.71 -11.88
C PRO A 211 23.46 -0.33 -11.52
N PRO A 212 22.22 0.11 -11.21
CA PRO A 212 21.11 -0.80 -10.95
C PRO A 212 20.94 -1.85 -12.05
N GLY A 213 20.70 -3.10 -11.66
CA GLY A 213 20.54 -4.23 -12.58
C GLY A 213 21.84 -4.93 -12.98
N ALA A 214 23.01 -4.36 -12.70
CA ALA A 214 24.28 -5.06 -12.90
C ALA A 214 24.50 -6.11 -11.81
N VAL A 215 24.79 -7.35 -12.21
CA VAL A 215 24.97 -8.49 -11.30
C VAL A 215 26.20 -9.31 -11.63
N ARG A 216 26.74 -9.98 -10.61
CA ARG A 216 27.70 -11.08 -10.73
C ARG A 216 27.06 -12.33 -10.17
N VAL A 217 27.16 -13.43 -10.91
CA VAL A 217 26.61 -14.73 -10.53
C VAL A 217 27.78 -15.69 -10.30
N GLU A 218 27.80 -16.35 -9.13
CA GLU A 218 28.89 -17.26 -8.75
C GLU A 218 28.63 -18.71 -9.17
N TYR A 219 27.39 -19.18 -8.96
CA TYR A 219 26.95 -20.53 -9.29
C TYR A 219 25.65 -20.44 -10.07
N GLU A 220 25.69 -20.93 -11.31
CA GLU A 220 24.59 -20.91 -12.25
C GLU A 220 24.50 -22.21 -13.03
N ASP A 221 23.28 -22.55 -13.42
CA ASP A 221 22.96 -23.54 -14.44
C ASP A 221 22.42 -22.83 -15.67
N ASP A 222 22.46 -23.50 -16.82
CA ASP A 222 21.87 -23.02 -18.07
C ASP A 222 20.71 -23.89 -18.50
N VAL A 223 19.63 -23.24 -18.95
CA VAL A 223 18.47 -23.90 -19.53
C VAL A 223 18.17 -23.30 -20.90
N MET A 224 18.00 -24.15 -21.90
CA MET A 224 17.55 -23.76 -23.23
C MET A 224 16.02 -23.76 -23.28
N VAL A 225 15.43 -22.62 -23.63
CA VAL A 225 13.97 -22.44 -23.65
C VAL A 225 13.50 -21.65 -24.87
N GLU A 226 12.30 -21.95 -25.34
CA GLU A 226 11.61 -21.07 -26.29
C GLU A 226 10.98 -19.90 -25.50
N PRO A 227 11.22 -18.63 -25.87
CA PRO A 227 10.64 -17.49 -25.19
C PRO A 227 9.10 -17.50 -25.23
N GLY A 228 8.46 -17.44 -24.07
CA GLY A 228 7.01 -17.57 -23.99
C GLY A 228 6.43 -17.10 -22.67
N LEU A 229 5.12 -16.85 -22.68
CA LEU A 229 4.33 -16.70 -21.46
C LEU A 229 3.49 -17.97 -21.28
N PRO A 230 3.19 -18.38 -20.03
CA PRO A 230 2.22 -19.43 -19.80
C PRO A 230 0.88 -19.03 -20.43
N GLY A 231 0.31 -19.96 -21.20
CA GLY A 231 -1.02 -19.83 -21.81
C GLY A 231 -2.15 -20.16 -20.85
#